data_AF-A0A2A6D2N4-F1
#
_entry.id   AF-A0A2A6D2N4-F1
#
_cell.length_a   1.000
_cell.length_b   1.000
_cell.length_c   1.000
_cell.angle_alpha   90.00
_cell.angle_beta   90.00
_cell.angle_gamma   90.00
#
_symmetry.space_group_name_H-M   'P 1'
#
loop_
_entity.id
_entity.type
_entity.pdbx_description
1 polymer ?
#
loop_
_entity_poly.entity_id
_entity_poly.type
_entity_poly.pdbx_seq_one_letter_code
_entity_poly.pdbx_strand_id
1 'polypeptide(L)'
;MKPILAIILLSSVISNTDAGMGELTEELLAEGLVSLDRNGVPTAFCMFSTKYGAARVQSCPVTAGFGARSVGCFTVWNGTRVLQQGCYSTQEIAMRSQCKKRVCTGKRALSGIAFCCCYGHGCNAV
;
A
#
# COMPACT_ATOMS: atom_id res chain seq x y z
N MET A 1 12.01 -43.86 45.52
CA MET A 1 12.75 -42.68 45.03
C MET A 1 13.66 -43.12 43.89
N LYS A 2 13.39 -42.67 42.66
CA LYS A 2 14.22 -42.80 41.44
C LYS A 2 13.78 -41.67 40.48
N PRO A 3 14.68 -40.82 39.95
CA PRO A 3 14.27 -39.71 39.10
C PRO A 3 14.18 -40.14 37.63
N ILE A 4 13.03 -39.78 37.05
CA ILE A 4 12.76 -39.16 35.74
C ILE A 4 13.93 -39.12 34.75
N LEU A 5 13.70 -39.61 33.53
CA LEU A 5 14.23 -38.99 32.31
C LEU A 5 13.22 -39.18 31.17
N ALA A 6 12.30 -38.22 31.02
CA ALA A 6 11.43 -38.12 29.85
C ALA A 6 12.03 -37.07 28.90
N ILE A 7 12.71 -37.53 27.86
CA ILE A 7 13.17 -36.70 26.75
C ILE A 7 12.04 -36.71 25.72
N ILE A 8 11.17 -35.71 25.75
CA ILE A 8 10.21 -35.47 24.68
C ILE A 8 10.85 -34.47 23.72
N LEU A 9 11.17 -34.97 22.53
CA LEU A 9 11.69 -34.24 21.38
C LEU A 9 10.75 -33.07 21.04
N LEU A 10 11.21 -31.85 21.30
CA LEU A 10 10.64 -30.63 20.70
C LEU A 10 10.89 -30.70 19.20
N SER A 11 9.91 -31.19 18.45
CA SER A 11 9.87 -31.04 17.00
C SER A 11 9.51 -29.58 16.71
N SER A 12 10.53 -28.73 16.58
CA SER A 12 10.35 -27.40 16.02
C SER A 12 9.95 -27.53 14.56
N VAL A 13 8.65 -27.46 14.31
CA VAL A 13 8.10 -27.24 12.98
C VAL A 13 8.53 -25.82 12.59
N ILE A 14 9.66 -25.70 11.91
CA ILE A 14 10.04 -24.48 11.20
C ILE A 14 9.03 -24.36 10.07
N SER A 15 7.93 -23.66 10.32
CA SER A 15 7.00 -23.27 9.27
C SER A 15 7.78 -22.35 8.35
N ASN A 16 8.02 -22.82 7.12
CA ASN A 16 8.55 -21.99 6.05
C ASN A 16 7.67 -20.74 5.98
N THR A 17 8.31 -19.58 6.03
CA THR A 17 7.66 -18.28 5.87
C THR A 17 6.89 -18.30 4.57
N ASP A 18 5.58 -18.44 4.67
CA ASP A 18 4.68 -17.86 3.67
C ASP A 18 5.16 -16.42 3.50
N ALA A 19 5.34 -15.98 2.26
CA ALA A 19 5.51 -14.55 1.98
C ALA A 19 4.14 -13.90 2.24
N GLY A 20 3.78 -13.85 3.52
CA GLY A 20 2.49 -13.43 4.01
C GLY A 20 2.25 -12.01 3.54
N MET A 21 1.05 -11.80 3.03
CA MET A 21 0.53 -10.48 2.77
C MET A 21 0.72 -9.62 4.03
N GLY A 22 1.22 -8.41 3.86
CA GLY A 22 1.52 -7.56 5.01
C GLY A 22 0.24 -7.13 5.73
N GLU A 23 0.36 -6.88 7.04
CA GLU A 23 -0.75 -6.53 7.93
C GLU A 23 -1.53 -5.30 7.42
N LEU A 24 -0.84 -4.29 6.87
CA LEU A 24 -1.53 -3.13 6.31
C LEU A 24 -2.35 -3.54 5.08
N THR A 25 -1.82 -4.38 4.22
CA THR A 25 -2.52 -4.82 3.01
C THR A 25 -3.76 -5.64 3.34
N GLU A 26 -3.71 -6.49 4.36
CA GLU A 26 -4.87 -7.21 4.89
C GLU A 26 -5.94 -6.26 5.43
N GLU A 27 -5.53 -5.27 6.23
CA GLU A 27 -6.41 -4.22 6.75
C GLU A 27 -7.12 -3.46 5.61
N LEU A 28 -6.36 -3.05 4.58
CA LEU A 28 -6.91 -2.31 3.45
C LEU A 28 -7.85 -3.16 2.58
N LEU A 29 -7.61 -4.47 2.46
CA LEU A 29 -8.51 -5.40 1.81
C LEU A 29 -9.83 -5.52 2.58
N ALA A 30 -9.75 -5.71 3.90
CA ALA A 30 -10.92 -5.82 4.77
C ALA A 30 -11.80 -4.56 4.73
N GLU A 31 -11.19 -3.38 4.56
CA GLU A 31 -11.89 -2.11 4.44
C GLU A 31 -12.37 -1.76 3.01
N GLY A 32 -12.08 -2.61 2.03
CA GLY A 32 -12.42 -2.37 0.62
C GLY A 32 -11.69 -1.17 0.00
N LEU A 33 -10.51 -0.82 0.53
CA LEU A 33 -9.67 0.27 0.03
C LEU A 33 -8.70 -0.21 -1.06
N VAL A 34 -8.39 -1.50 -1.06
CA VAL A 34 -7.73 -2.22 -2.15
C VAL A 34 -8.56 -3.47 -2.47
N SER A 35 -8.38 -4.01 -3.68
CA SER A 35 -9.08 -5.21 -4.15
C SER A 35 -8.07 -6.23 -4.65
N LEU A 36 -8.41 -7.51 -4.66
CA LEU A 36 -7.59 -8.51 -5.34
C LEU A 36 -7.84 -8.45 -6.85
N ASP A 37 -6.76 -8.48 -7.64
CA ASP A 37 -6.87 -8.64 -9.09
C ASP A 37 -7.20 -10.09 -9.49
N ARG A 38 -7.21 -10.37 -10.79
CA ARG A 38 -7.51 -11.72 -11.32
C ARG A 38 -6.48 -12.78 -10.91
N ASN A 39 -5.31 -12.37 -10.46
CA ASN A 39 -4.22 -13.24 -10.00
C ASN A 39 -4.15 -13.31 -8.46
N GLY A 40 -5.11 -12.71 -7.74
CA GLY A 40 -5.08 -12.63 -6.29
C GLY A 40 -4.08 -11.60 -5.75
N VAL A 41 -3.63 -10.64 -6.56
CA VAL A 41 -2.69 -9.60 -6.13
C VAL A 41 -3.44 -8.38 -5.62
N PRO A 42 -3.18 -7.91 -4.39
CA PRO A 42 -3.78 -6.68 -3.88
C PRO A 42 -3.46 -5.49 -4.79
N THR A 43 -4.50 -4.73 -5.13
CA THR A 43 -4.50 -3.77 -6.21
C THR A 43 -5.37 -2.57 -5.87
N ALA A 44 -4.85 -1.36 -6.09
CA ALA A 44 -5.63 -0.12 -6.05
C ALA A 44 -5.98 0.35 -7.47
N PHE A 45 -7.08 1.09 -7.62
CA PHE A 45 -7.40 1.81 -8.84
C PHE A 45 -7.17 3.30 -8.60
N CYS A 46 -6.24 3.91 -9.31
CA CYS A 46 -5.81 5.29 -9.06
C CYS A 46 -6.04 6.18 -10.27
N MET A 47 -6.27 7.47 -10.06
CA MET A 47 -6.11 8.47 -11.11
C MET A 47 -4.64 8.52 -11.53
N PHE A 48 -4.40 8.64 -12.83
CA PHE A 48 -3.10 8.66 -13.46
C PHE A 48 -3.04 9.81 -14.47
N SER A 49 -2.01 10.66 -14.34
CA SER A 49 -1.79 11.76 -15.28
C SER A 49 -1.12 11.25 -16.54
N THR A 50 -1.79 11.41 -17.69
CA THR A 50 -1.17 11.12 -18.99
C THR A 50 -0.25 12.26 -19.43
N LYS A 51 0.65 11.98 -20.40
CA LYS A 51 1.55 12.98 -21.01
C LYS A 51 0.82 14.20 -21.58
N TYR A 52 -0.47 14.06 -21.91
CA TYR A 52 -1.32 15.12 -22.47
C TYR A 52 -2.20 15.82 -21.43
N GLY A 53 -2.00 15.55 -20.14
CA GLY A 53 -2.77 16.16 -19.05
C GLY A 53 -4.15 15.55 -18.80
N ALA A 54 -4.60 14.59 -19.63
CA ALA A 54 -5.82 13.84 -19.34
C ALA A 54 -5.59 12.89 -18.16
N ALA A 55 -6.54 12.85 -17.21
CA ALA A 55 -6.52 11.91 -16.09
C ALA A 55 -7.28 10.63 -16.48
N ARG A 56 -6.68 9.46 -16.26
CA ARG A 56 -7.32 8.15 -16.48
C ARG A 56 -7.22 7.30 -15.22
N VAL A 57 -8.12 6.34 -15.08
CA VAL A 57 -7.99 5.33 -14.02
C VAL A 57 -6.98 4.26 -14.47
N GLN A 58 -6.05 3.91 -13.59
CA GLN A 58 -5.05 2.86 -13.79
C GLN A 58 -5.12 1.84 -12.65
N SER A 59 -4.95 0.56 -12.99
CA SER A 59 -4.77 -0.53 -12.04
C SER A 59 -3.34 -0.53 -11.48
N CYS A 60 -3.21 -0.55 -10.16
CA CYS A 60 -1.96 -0.43 -9.42
C CYS A 60 -1.79 -1.65 -8.50
N PRO A 61 -1.20 -2.75 -8.98
CA PRO A 61 -0.89 -3.89 -8.13
C PRO A 61 0.21 -3.55 -7.12
N VAL A 62 0.20 -4.21 -5.96
CA VAL A 62 1.34 -4.21 -5.04
C VAL A 62 2.56 -4.74 -5.79
N THR A 63 3.66 -3.99 -5.71
CA THR A 63 4.93 -4.36 -6.36
C THR A 63 5.77 -5.23 -5.44
N ALA A 64 6.45 -6.24 -6.00
CA ALA A 64 7.43 -7.03 -5.27
C ALA A 64 8.60 -6.16 -4.76
N GLY A 65 9.24 -6.58 -3.68
CA GLY A 65 10.40 -5.90 -3.12
C GLY A 65 10.77 -6.44 -1.75
N PHE A 66 11.71 -5.76 -1.08
CA PHE A 66 12.14 -6.16 0.27
C PHE A 66 11.06 -5.83 1.31
N GLY A 67 10.75 -6.83 2.16
CA GLY A 67 9.80 -6.73 3.26
C GLY A 67 8.33 -6.69 2.83
N ALA A 68 7.44 -6.52 3.80
CA ALA A 68 6.01 -6.34 3.56
C ALA A 68 5.76 -5.02 2.82
N ARG A 69 4.92 -5.06 1.78
CA ARG A 69 4.62 -3.93 0.90
C ARG A 69 3.13 -3.78 0.70
N SER A 70 2.70 -2.55 0.46
CA SER A 70 1.32 -2.24 0.11
C SER A 70 1.25 -1.32 -1.10
N VAL A 71 0.03 -0.88 -1.43
CA VAL A 71 -0.25 0.01 -2.56
C VAL A 71 -1.35 1.01 -2.23
N GLY A 72 -1.19 2.21 -2.77
CA GLY A 72 -2.15 3.30 -2.69
C GLY A 72 -1.99 4.22 -3.90
N CYS A 73 -2.62 5.37 -3.82
CA CYS A 73 -2.58 6.38 -4.87
C CYS A 73 -1.86 7.63 -4.36
N PHE A 74 -1.27 8.41 -5.27
CA PHE A 74 -0.69 9.71 -4.90
C PHE A 74 -1.16 10.82 -5.82
N THR A 75 -1.01 12.06 -5.36
CA THR A 75 -1.09 13.27 -6.19
C THR A 75 -0.02 14.27 -5.79
N VAL A 76 0.53 14.95 -6.79
CA VAL A 76 1.40 16.12 -6.66
C VAL A 76 0.71 17.28 -7.38
N TRP A 77 0.61 18.44 -6.73
CA TRP A 77 -0.01 19.63 -7.31
C TRP A 77 0.73 20.90 -6.89
N ASN A 78 0.53 21.98 -7.66
CA ASN A 78 0.98 23.32 -7.33
C ASN A 78 -0.19 24.30 -7.54
N GLY A 79 -0.64 24.96 -6.47
CA GLY A 79 -1.86 25.77 -6.49
C GLY A 79 -3.10 24.91 -6.75
N THR A 80 -3.79 25.14 -7.87
CA THR A 80 -4.92 24.33 -8.36
C THR A 80 -4.52 23.36 -9.47
N ARG A 81 -3.26 23.40 -9.92
CA ARG A 81 -2.78 22.60 -11.04
C ARG A 81 -2.24 21.27 -10.52
N VAL A 82 -2.90 20.17 -10.90
CA VAL A 82 -2.35 18.82 -10.77
C VAL A 82 -1.12 18.70 -11.66
N LEU A 83 0.00 18.31 -11.06
CA LEU A 83 1.26 18.06 -11.75
C LEU A 83 1.42 16.59 -12.11
N GLN A 84 1.03 15.69 -11.19
CA GLN A 84 1.15 14.26 -11.38
C GLN A 84 0.22 13.47 -10.45
N GLN A 85 -0.37 12.40 -10.96
CA GLN A 85 -1.13 11.40 -10.22
C GLN A 85 -0.66 10.01 -10.64
N GLY A 86 -0.75 9.04 -9.75
CA GLY A 86 -0.49 7.65 -10.11
C GLY A 86 -0.47 6.69 -8.92
N CYS A 87 0.12 5.53 -9.17
CA CYS A 87 0.31 4.46 -8.19
C CYS A 87 1.44 4.79 -7.22
N TYR A 88 1.26 4.48 -5.94
CA TYR A 88 2.29 4.54 -4.92
C TYR A 88 2.39 3.19 -4.22
N SER A 89 3.48 2.46 -4.42
CA SER A 89 3.72 1.15 -3.79
C SER A 89 5.09 1.12 -3.13
N THR A 90 5.11 0.89 -1.82
CA THR A 90 6.34 0.84 -1.02
C THR A 90 6.14 -0.02 0.24
N GLN A 91 7.15 -0.07 1.11
CA GLN A 91 7.08 -0.79 2.38
C GLN A 91 5.94 -0.28 3.25
N GLU A 92 5.23 -1.20 3.90
CA GLU A 92 4.01 -0.86 4.67
C GLU A 92 4.28 0.16 5.77
N ILE A 93 5.45 0.11 6.41
CA ILE A 93 5.83 1.06 7.47
C ILE A 93 5.85 2.52 6.96
N ALA A 94 6.34 2.74 5.74
CA ALA A 94 6.35 4.06 5.11
C ALA A 94 4.94 4.46 4.70
N MET A 95 4.16 3.54 4.16
CA MET A 95 2.79 3.82 3.76
C MET A 95 1.90 4.15 4.96
N ARG A 96 1.98 3.41 6.07
CA ARG A 96 1.20 3.65 7.30
C ARG A 96 1.37 5.09 7.81
N SER A 97 2.58 5.63 7.73
CA SER A 97 2.88 6.98 8.21
C SER A 97 2.51 8.09 7.21
N GLN A 98 2.66 7.83 5.91
CA GLN A 98 2.55 8.86 4.87
C GLN A 98 1.17 8.94 4.19
N CYS A 99 0.44 7.83 4.13
CA CYS A 99 -0.80 7.73 3.36
C CYS A 99 -2.04 7.81 4.26
N LYS A 100 -3.10 8.46 3.78
CA LYS A 100 -4.37 8.60 4.51
C LYS A 100 -5.48 7.78 3.87
N LYS A 101 -6.38 7.21 4.68
CA LYS A 101 -7.53 6.46 4.14
C LYS A 101 -8.51 7.41 3.48
N ARG A 102 -8.97 7.07 2.26
CA ARG A 102 -10.06 7.68 1.47
C ARG A 102 -9.85 9.12 0.99
N VAL A 103 -8.91 9.87 1.58
CA VAL A 103 -8.72 11.29 1.31
C VAL A 103 -7.27 11.58 0.98
N CYS A 104 -7.03 12.31 -0.10
CA CYS A 104 -5.70 12.79 -0.47
C CYS A 104 -5.56 14.27 -0.08
N THR A 105 -5.01 14.52 1.12
CA THR A 105 -4.70 15.88 1.60
C THR A 105 -3.22 16.00 1.92
N GLY A 106 -2.63 17.14 1.55
CA GLY A 106 -1.20 17.39 1.69
C GLY A 106 -0.96 18.81 2.18
N LYS A 107 0.07 18.99 3.00
CA LYS A 107 0.56 20.33 3.38
C LYS A 107 1.34 20.91 2.20
N ARG A 108 1.14 22.21 1.93
CA ARG A 108 1.94 22.93 0.94
C ARG A 108 3.35 23.15 1.49
N ALA A 109 4.36 22.78 0.71
CA ALA A 109 5.73 23.17 0.96
C ALA A 109 5.92 24.67 0.64
N LEU A 110 7.04 25.25 1.08
CA LEU A 110 7.40 26.64 0.77
C LEU A 110 7.46 26.93 -0.74
N SER A 111 7.71 25.90 -1.56
CA SER A 111 7.70 25.98 -3.02
C SER A 111 6.30 26.05 -3.64
N GLY A 112 5.24 25.95 -2.84
CA GLY A 112 3.85 25.86 -3.32
C GLY A 112 3.44 24.45 -3.78
N ILE A 113 4.40 23.53 -3.90
CA ILE A 113 4.15 22.12 -4.24
C ILE A 113 3.55 21.42 -3.02
N ALA A 114 2.49 20.66 -3.27
CA ALA A 114 1.88 19.78 -2.29
C ALA A 114 1.87 18.34 -2.83
N PHE A 115 1.98 17.40 -1.89
CA PHE A 115 1.95 15.97 -2.12
C PHE A 115 1.01 15.32 -1.12
N CYS A 116 0.25 14.32 -1.59
CA CYS A 116 -0.47 13.41 -0.73
C CYS A 116 -0.37 11.99 -1.25
N CYS A 117 -0.47 11.05 -0.32
CA CYS A 117 -0.73 9.65 -0.58
C CYS A 117 -2.03 9.25 0.10
N CYS A 118 -2.80 8.36 -0.52
CA CYS A 118 -4.04 7.87 0.05
C CYS A 118 -4.31 6.40 -0.30
N TYR A 119 -5.16 5.78 0.50
CA TYR A 119 -5.73 4.46 0.23
C TYR A 119 -7.19 4.59 -0.21
N GLY A 120 -7.64 3.70 -1.08
CA GLY A 120 -8.99 3.73 -1.64
C GLY A 120 -8.99 3.97 -3.15
N HIS A 121 -9.90 3.29 -3.83
CA HIS A 121 -10.06 3.46 -5.27
C HIS A 121 -10.42 4.91 -5.62
N GLY A 122 -9.63 5.53 -6.49
CA GLY A 122 -9.80 6.91 -6.94
C GLY A 122 -9.58 7.96 -5.86
N CYS A 123 -9.03 7.62 -4.69
CA CYS A 123 -8.87 8.56 -3.57
C CYS A 123 -8.01 9.79 -3.91
N ASN A 124 -7.21 9.69 -4.97
CA ASN A 124 -6.32 10.73 -5.47
C ASN A 124 -6.95 11.60 -6.57
N ALA A 125 -8.26 11.52 -6.79
CA ALA A 125 -9.01 12.49 -7.59
C ALA A 125 -9.21 13.77 -6.78
N VAL A 126 -8.30 14.74 -6.96
CA VAL A 126 -8.29 16.06 -6.29
C VAL A 126 -8.56 17.19 -7.27
#